data_AF-A0A8J1Y4W8-F1
#
_entry.id   AF-A0A8J1Y4W8-F1
#
_cell.length_a   1.000
_cell.length_b   1.000
_cell.length_c   1.000
_cell.angle_alpha   90.00
_cell.angle_beta   90.00
_cell.angle_gamma   90.00
#
_symmetry.space_group_name_H-M   'P 1'
#
loop_
_entity.id
_entity.type
_entity.pdbx_description
1 polymer ?
#
loop_
_entity_poly.entity_id
_entity_poly.type
_entity_poly.pdbx_seq_one_letter_code
_entity_poly.pdbx_strand_id
1 'polypeptide(L)'
;MTTIGGLTTMPGPTTAALPFMRKTQKIKNLETERPKSLDHFRNIVEEAMTVVEQQVQELERAYYGNTMNIEEEISRFVPHIQAVLAQTRVPSIPQISAVEKVIHRALDPQWNIDSPVDKTSFSQFRECYNKIREYVPKKFSYILDNMNKILELMNKYCDSFYTGTMERRKVSRQLETAFHYESKRRDFYKACKINLDDVLVKSDRFFVEGGIHIMNFTLNATDLARKCNCLTLPFLLLFPECCERIRNTIAGIKKWIIEDATYASFIESDIVNAESKKAPLLKQLRDKQIKTGQVEQRLKALYRECDSLEVEIKQLRKRELQFIDEEIVLEKEVRLAKYDLTTKEEERDGHKKAKEVFEPHVFEAELAKLASEVVGFREVYWDVEKRYNDLKKKQEWLYEKKTRLQTNKQLIKELTEELKRCKQDNIKIQIDIVVIKETLNMLQHILACKNSGTAVKKLFHNMPVIAKRPMELKKLKGPVAASLPPERKDPLDVAITKVTKTIEGDWQKLYRFLPFYPPRGEETIQGDIDDILTKHFTTPLKEQAKQSLLRWKRMNSKANVIDLRTALQEIRRHDVVKSMERRKSKTHHEQSNKNILKHKR
;
A
#
# COMPACT_ATOMS: atom_id res chain seq x y z
N MET A 1 -1.13 49.40 63.27
CA MET A 1 -1.23 47.94 63.08
C MET A 1 -0.77 47.63 61.67
N THR A 2 0.51 47.28 61.55
CA THR A 2 0.99 45.96 61.07
C THR A 2 0.82 45.80 59.55
N THR A 3 1.81 46.19 58.72
CA THR A 3 2.82 45.29 58.10
C THR A 3 2.36 43.86 57.87
N ILE A 4 2.40 43.37 56.62
CA ILE A 4 3.19 42.25 56.02
C ILE A 4 2.70 42.21 54.54
N GLY A 5 3.47 42.17 53.46
CA GLY A 5 4.88 41.91 53.20
C GLY A 5 4.92 41.52 51.72
N GLY A 6 5.49 42.38 50.87
CA GLY A 6 5.65 42.12 49.45
C GLY A 6 6.62 40.97 49.25
N LEU A 7 6.14 39.88 48.65
CA LEU A 7 6.99 38.83 48.11
C LEU A 7 7.34 39.19 46.67
N THR A 8 8.50 39.82 46.55
CA THR A 8 9.37 39.83 45.38
C THR A 8 9.42 38.46 44.74
N THR A 9 8.73 38.30 43.61
CA THR A 9 9.04 37.22 42.66
C THR A 9 10.37 37.56 42.01
N MET A 10 11.40 36.84 42.46
CA MET A 10 12.71 36.78 41.83
C MET A 10 12.53 36.65 40.31
N PRO A 11 13.19 37.48 39.49
CA PRO A 11 13.31 37.16 38.07
C PRO A 11 14.06 35.83 38.00
N GLY A 12 13.34 34.78 37.57
CA GLY A 12 13.97 33.50 37.24
C GLY A 12 15.12 33.76 36.28
N PRO A 13 16.20 32.95 36.34
CA PRO A 13 17.40 33.20 35.56
C PRO A 13 16.98 33.35 34.11
N THR A 14 17.13 34.57 33.59
CA THR A 14 17.18 34.83 32.16
C THR A 14 18.27 33.90 31.67
N THR A 15 17.87 32.80 31.03
CA THR A 15 18.75 32.05 30.17
C THR A 15 19.25 33.08 29.17
N ALA A 16 20.45 33.59 29.43
CA ALA A 16 21.27 34.27 28.46
C ALA A 16 21.50 33.24 27.36
N ALA A 17 20.54 33.15 26.44
CA ALA A 17 20.78 32.58 25.14
C ALA A 17 21.77 33.53 24.50
N LEU A 18 23.06 33.29 24.74
CA LEU A 18 24.13 33.80 23.91
C LEU A 18 23.64 33.61 22.48
N PRO A 19 23.41 34.67 21.71
CA PRO A 19 23.11 34.53 20.30
C PRO A 19 24.43 34.09 19.68
N PHE A 20 24.71 32.78 19.74
CA PHE A 20 25.58 32.16 18.78
C PHE A 20 24.89 32.40 17.44
N MET A 21 25.22 33.53 16.83
CA MET A 21 25.11 33.79 15.40
C MET A 21 25.93 32.69 14.73
N ARG A 22 25.35 31.49 14.65
CA ARG A 22 25.90 30.40 13.85
C ARG A 22 25.95 30.96 12.45
N LYS A 23 27.16 31.05 11.89
CA LYS A 23 27.41 31.46 10.51
C LYS A 23 26.35 30.83 9.60
N THR A 24 25.89 31.59 8.61
CA THR A 24 24.99 31.09 7.57
C THR A 24 25.60 29.81 6.97
N GLN A 25 24.91 28.68 7.18
CA GLN A 25 25.38 27.39 6.68
C GLN A 25 25.24 27.40 5.16
N LYS A 26 26.32 27.12 4.44
CA LYS A 26 26.30 26.92 2.98
C LYS A 26 26.28 25.43 2.67
N ILE A 27 26.09 25.07 1.41
CA ILE A 27 26.03 23.67 0.99
C ILE A 27 27.29 22.86 1.37
N LYS A 28 28.47 23.47 1.32
CA LYS A 28 29.74 22.85 1.74
C LYS A 28 29.78 22.53 3.23
N ASN A 29 29.01 23.26 4.05
CA ASN A 29 28.91 23.02 5.49
C ASN A 29 27.98 21.85 5.82
N LEU A 30 27.12 21.39 4.89
CA LEU A 30 26.15 20.32 5.17
C LEU A 30 26.77 18.92 5.32
N GLU A 31 28.06 18.78 5.00
CA GLU A 31 28.83 17.57 5.25
C GLU A 31 29.38 17.50 6.68
N THR A 32 29.74 18.65 7.25
CA THR A 32 30.39 18.76 8.56
C THR A 32 29.41 19.18 9.66
N GLU A 33 28.37 19.92 9.29
CA GLU A 33 27.34 20.41 10.18
C GLU A 33 25.95 20.01 9.70
N ARG A 34 25.13 19.52 10.63
CA ARG A 34 23.73 19.20 10.33
C ARG A 34 22.91 20.46 10.03
N PRO A 35 21.95 20.39 9.10
CA PRO A 35 20.95 21.44 8.95
C PRO A 35 20.05 21.49 10.19
N LYS A 36 19.51 22.69 10.48
CA LYS A 36 18.62 22.93 11.63
C LYS A 36 17.24 22.27 11.46
N SER A 37 16.70 22.35 10.25
CA SER A 37 15.41 21.79 9.83
C SER A 37 15.45 21.45 8.35
N LEU A 38 14.42 20.77 7.84
CA LEU A 38 14.28 20.52 6.40
C LEU A 38 14.04 21.83 5.63
N ASP A 39 13.30 22.78 6.18
CA ASP A 39 13.12 24.10 5.56
C ASP A 39 14.43 24.87 5.44
N HIS A 40 15.25 24.83 6.49
CA HIS A 40 16.58 25.43 6.42
C HIS A 40 17.45 24.75 5.35
N PHE A 41 17.36 23.43 5.23
CA PHE A 41 18.04 22.69 4.17
C PHE A 41 17.56 23.12 2.76
N ARG A 42 16.24 23.25 2.56
CA ARG A 42 15.65 23.72 1.29
C ARG A 42 16.18 25.09 0.88
N ASN A 43 16.21 26.04 1.81
CA ASN A 43 16.74 27.39 1.55
C ASN A 43 18.23 27.35 1.17
N ILE A 44 19.04 26.52 1.83
CA ILE A 44 20.47 26.36 1.49
C ILE A 44 20.63 25.80 0.07
N VAL A 45 19.77 24.87 -0.34
CA VAL A 45 19.78 24.33 -1.71
C VAL A 45 19.35 25.39 -2.73
N GLU A 46 18.32 26.19 -2.43
CA GLU A 46 17.90 27.30 -3.30
C GLU A 46 19.02 28.32 -3.51
N GLU A 47 19.69 28.75 -2.44
CA GLU A 47 20.86 29.64 -2.51
C GLU A 47 21.99 29.02 -3.34
N ALA A 48 22.26 27.72 -3.14
CA ALA A 48 23.29 27.01 -3.91
C ALA A 48 22.93 26.92 -5.41
N MET A 49 21.65 26.74 -5.74
CA MET A 49 21.19 26.75 -7.13
C MET A 49 21.37 28.13 -7.77
N THR A 50 21.08 29.23 -7.06
CA THR A 50 21.31 30.58 -7.57
C THR A 50 22.79 30.81 -7.89
N VAL A 51 23.70 30.30 -7.04
CA VAL A 51 25.15 30.36 -7.32
C VAL A 51 25.51 29.56 -8.57
N VAL A 52 24.94 28.37 -8.77
CA VAL A 52 25.17 27.58 -10.00
C VAL A 52 24.58 28.29 -11.23
N GLU A 53 23.39 28.89 -11.14
CA GLU A 53 22.80 29.68 -12.23
C GLU A 53 23.72 30.83 -12.64
N GLN A 54 24.30 31.54 -11.67
CA GLN A 54 25.29 32.60 -11.91
C GLN A 54 26.56 32.05 -12.59
N GLN A 55 27.07 30.91 -12.14
CA GLN A 55 28.25 30.27 -12.76
C GLN A 55 27.99 29.86 -14.21
N VAL A 56 26.80 29.36 -14.53
CA VAL A 56 26.42 29.05 -15.92
C VAL A 56 26.36 30.34 -16.75
N GLN A 57 25.75 31.41 -16.23
CA GLN A 57 25.70 32.70 -16.92
C GLN A 57 27.09 33.31 -17.16
N GLU A 58 27.98 33.22 -16.19
CA GLU A 58 29.38 33.65 -16.32
C GLU A 58 30.11 32.84 -17.39
N LEU A 59 29.91 31.51 -17.41
CA LEU A 59 30.50 30.63 -18.41
C LEU A 59 29.99 30.94 -19.82
N GLU A 60 28.71 31.25 -19.96
CA GLU A 60 28.11 31.68 -21.23
C GLU A 60 28.65 33.03 -21.69
N ARG A 61 28.76 34.02 -20.80
CA ARG A 61 29.38 35.32 -21.13
C ARG A 61 30.84 35.16 -21.54
N ALA A 62 31.58 34.26 -20.91
CA ALA A 62 32.95 33.95 -21.30
C ALA A 62 33.04 33.28 -22.68
N TYR A 63 32.06 32.46 -23.04
CA TYR A 63 32.02 31.76 -24.32
C TYR A 63 31.51 32.65 -25.48
N TYR A 64 30.35 33.30 -25.32
CA TYR A 64 29.70 34.12 -26.35
C TYR A 64 30.23 35.57 -26.39
N GLY A 65 30.79 36.06 -25.29
CA GLY A 65 31.09 37.49 -25.10
C GLY A 65 29.94 38.24 -24.44
N ASN A 66 30.19 39.49 -24.04
CA ASN A 66 29.25 40.27 -23.22
C ASN A 66 28.02 40.79 -23.99
N THR A 67 28.09 40.85 -25.32
CA THR A 67 27.07 41.51 -26.16
C THR A 67 26.40 40.58 -27.16
N MET A 68 26.99 39.42 -27.45
CA MET A 68 26.44 38.50 -28.45
C MET A 68 25.52 37.47 -27.79
N ASN A 69 24.37 37.23 -28.41
CA ASN A 69 23.48 36.13 -28.02
C ASN A 69 23.88 34.80 -28.70
N ILE A 70 23.26 33.71 -28.26
CA ILE A 70 23.57 32.35 -28.77
C ILE A 70 23.33 32.23 -30.28
N GLU A 71 22.23 32.83 -30.78
CA GLU A 71 21.85 32.78 -32.19
C GLU A 71 22.84 33.55 -33.07
N GLU A 72 23.30 34.72 -32.61
CA GLU A 72 24.30 35.56 -33.27
C GLU A 72 25.67 34.88 -33.35
N GLU A 73 26.13 34.27 -32.24
CA GLU A 73 27.41 33.56 -32.22
C GLU A 73 27.40 32.39 -33.21
N ILE A 74 26.35 31.56 -33.20
CA ILE A 74 26.24 30.43 -34.12
C ILE A 74 26.16 30.94 -35.56
N SER A 75 25.29 31.92 -35.84
CA SER A 75 25.08 32.46 -37.18
C SER A 75 26.33 33.12 -37.76
N ARG A 76 27.21 33.69 -36.92
CA ARG A 76 28.52 34.20 -37.33
C ARG A 76 29.41 33.10 -37.92
N PHE A 77 29.44 31.90 -37.30
CA PHE A 77 30.35 30.84 -37.74
C PHE A 77 29.80 29.98 -38.88
N VAL A 78 28.48 29.81 -38.98
CA VAL A 78 27.84 28.88 -39.92
C VAL A 78 28.29 29.07 -41.38
N PRO A 79 28.28 30.28 -41.98
CA PRO A 79 28.67 30.47 -43.38
C PRO A 79 30.12 30.08 -43.65
N HIS A 80 31.03 30.46 -42.73
CA HIS A 80 32.46 30.15 -42.85
C HIS A 80 32.72 28.64 -42.75
N ILE A 81 32.05 27.96 -41.82
CA ILE A 81 32.21 26.51 -41.66
C ILE A 81 31.66 25.77 -42.88
N GLN A 82 30.49 26.17 -43.38
CA GLN A 82 29.89 25.57 -44.58
C GLN A 82 30.79 25.75 -45.82
N ALA A 83 31.40 26.93 -46.01
CA ALA A 83 32.34 27.19 -47.09
C ALA A 83 33.57 26.26 -47.00
N VAL A 84 34.17 26.15 -45.82
CA VAL A 84 35.34 25.26 -45.59
C VAL A 84 34.98 23.80 -45.83
N LEU A 85 33.80 23.36 -45.39
CA LEU A 85 33.32 21.99 -45.62
C LEU A 85 33.09 21.69 -47.11
N ALA A 86 32.55 22.65 -47.87
CA ALA A 86 32.39 22.53 -49.31
C ALA A 86 33.75 22.41 -50.03
N GLN A 87 34.71 23.28 -49.69
CA GLN A 87 36.06 23.31 -50.27
C GLN A 87 36.89 22.06 -49.90
N THR A 88 36.70 21.52 -48.70
CA THR A 88 37.37 20.29 -48.25
C THR A 88 36.61 19.01 -48.59
N ARG A 89 35.42 19.11 -49.22
CA ARG A 89 34.53 17.99 -49.53
C ARG A 89 34.25 17.08 -48.32
N VAL A 90 34.01 17.69 -47.16
CA VAL A 90 33.60 16.99 -45.93
C VAL A 90 32.13 17.33 -45.67
N PRO A 91 31.21 16.34 -45.63
CA PRO A 91 29.77 16.63 -45.61
C PRO A 91 29.26 17.12 -44.25
N SER A 92 29.88 16.69 -43.15
CA SER A 92 29.49 17.09 -41.79
C SER A 92 30.63 16.84 -40.79
N ILE A 93 30.48 17.40 -39.58
CA ILE A 93 31.43 17.23 -38.48
C ILE A 93 30.72 16.54 -37.30
N PRO A 94 30.56 15.22 -37.34
CA PRO A 94 29.95 14.47 -36.24
C PRO A 94 30.95 14.15 -35.12
N GLN A 95 32.26 14.26 -35.34
CA GLN A 95 33.29 13.87 -34.37
C GLN A 95 34.63 14.56 -34.64
N ILE A 96 35.56 14.50 -33.69
CA ILE A 96 36.87 15.15 -33.77
C ILE A 96 37.69 14.73 -34.99
N SER A 97 37.65 13.46 -35.40
CA SER A 97 38.39 13.00 -36.59
C SER A 97 37.88 13.63 -37.90
N ALA A 98 36.64 14.12 -37.94
CA ALA A 98 36.15 14.90 -39.07
C ALA A 98 36.76 16.31 -39.09
N VAL A 99 36.98 16.93 -37.92
CA VAL A 99 37.71 18.20 -37.79
C VAL A 99 39.16 18.02 -38.26
N GLU A 100 39.83 16.96 -37.81
CA GLU A 100 41.21 16.65 -38.21
C GLU A 100 41.35 16.45 -39.72
N LYS A 101 40.38 15.76 -40.35
CA LYS A 101 40.31 15.62 -41.82
C LYS A 101 40.16 16.97 -42.53
N VAL A 102 39.31 17.87 -42.03
CA VAL A 102 39.15 19.22 -42.58
C VAL A 102 40.46 20.00 -42.48
N ILE A 103 41.11 19.98 -41.31
CA ILE A 103 42.39 20.67 -41.09
C ILE A 103 43.48 20.11 -41.99
N HIS A 104 43.60 18.78 -42.12
CA HIS A 104 44.61 18.15 -42.97
C HIS A 104 44.41 18.52 -44.44
N ARG A 105 43.18 18.46 -44.97
CA ARG A 105 42.89 18.82 -46.37
C ARG A 105 43.11 20.31 -46.65
N ALA A 106 42.76 21.18 -45.71
CA ALA A 106 42.94 22.62 -45.87
C ALA A 106 44.42 23.05 -45.86
N LEU A 107 45.29 22.26 -45.22
CA LEU A 107 46.73 22.52 -45.14
C LEU A 107 47.54 21.74 -46.19
N ASP A 108 46.93 20.79 -46.89
CA ASP A 108 47.58 19.98 -47.93
C ASP A 108 47.90 20.86 -49.15
N PRO A 109 49.19 21.06 -49.49
CA PRO A 109 49.59 21.88 -50.62
C PRO A 109 48.99 21.43 -51.95
N GLN A 110 48.79 20.12 -52.12
CA GLN A 110 48.29 19.55 -53.37
C GLN A 110 46.78 19.75 -53.51
N TRP A 111 46.03 19.62 -52.41
CA TRP A 111 44.59 19.91 -52.38
C TRP A 111 44.31 21.39 -52.63
N ASN A 112 45.13 22.27 -52.06
CA ASN A 112 44.93 23.72 -52.13
C ASN A 112 45.16 24.30 -53.54
N ILE A 113 45.85 23.56 -54.42
CA ILE A 113 45.96 23.88 -55.85
C ILE A 113 44.64 23.57 -56.57
N ASP A 114 44.02 22.43 -56.28
CA ASP A 114 42.81 21.96 -56.96
C ASP A 114 41.52 22.61 -56.42
N SER A 115 41.50 22.99 -55.14
CA SER A 115 40.37 23.65 -54.49
C SER A 115 40.87 24.60 -53.39
N PRO A 116 41.16 25.87 -53.74
CA PRO A 116 41.72 26.80 -52.79
C PRO A 116 40.76 27.06 -51.62
N VAL A 117 41.26 26.86 -50.40
CA VAL A 117 40.48 27.10 -49.18
C VAL A 117 40.58 28.58 -48.80
N ASP A 118 39.42 29.22 -48.56
CA ASP A 118 39.40 30.62 -48.11
C ASP A 118 40.07 30.75 -46.73
N LYS A 119 41.16 31.51 -46.68
CA LYS A 119 41.96 31.72 -45.45
C LYS A 119 41.13 32.34 -44.33
N THR A 120 40.19 33.23 -44.67
CA THR A 120 39.34 33.90 -43.69
C THR A 120 38.37 32.91 -43.05
N SER A 121 37.66 32.15 -43.86
CA SER A 121 36.71 31.12 -43.40
C SER A 121 37.41 29.98 -42.65
N PHE A 122 38.61 29.57 -43.09
CA PHE A 122 39.41 28.58 -42.36
C PHE A 122 39.87 29.08 -40.99
N SER A 123 40.25 30.36 -40.89
CA SER A 123 40.58 31.00 -39.61
C SER A 123 39.38 30.99 -38.65
N GLN A 124 38.19 31.39 -39.12
CA GLN A 124 36.95 31.37 -38.34
C GLN A 124 36.54 29.94 -37.92
N PHE A 125 36.71 28.94 -38.80
CA PHE A 125 36.50 27.53 -38.45
C PHE A 125 37.42 27.09 -37.30
N ARG A 126 38.71 27.43 -37.37
CA ARG A 126 39.70 27.09 -36.34
C ARG A 126 39.42 27.79 -35.02
N GLU A 127 39.01 29.07 -35.06
CA GLU A 127 38.57 29.85 -33.90
C GLU A 127 37.40 29.14 -33.19
N CYS A 128 36.36 28.78 -33.93
CA CYS A 128 35.18 28.09 -33.41
C CYS A 128 35.53 26.74 -32.78
N TYR A 129 36.30 25.90 -33.48
CA TYR A 129 36.73 24.61 -32.96
C TYR A 129 37.56 24.74 -31.67
N ASN A 130 38.50 25.69 -31.64
CA ASN A 130 39.32 25.93 -30.45
C ASN A 130 38.47 26.36 -29.25
N LYS A 131 37.47 27.24 -29.47
CA LYS A 131 36.49 27.62 -28.43
C LYS A 131 35.76 26.39 -27.87
N ILE A 132 35.21 25.54 -28.73
CA ILE A 132 34.46 24.34 -28.30
C ILE A 132 35.38 23.37 -27.55
N ARG A 133 36.60 23.16 -28.04
CA ARG A 133 37.61 22.31 -27.41
C ARG A 133 38.06 22.82 -26.04
N GLU A 134 38.15 24.13 -25.86
CA GLU A 134 38.53 24.73 -24.59
C GLU A 134 37.42 24.62 -23.54
N TYR A 135 36.17 24.89 -23.94
CA TYR A 135 35.07 25.05 -22.99
C TYR A 135 34.36 23.74 -22.63
N VAL A 136 33.99 22.92 -23.61
CA VAL A 136 33.08 21.78 -23.40
C VAL A 136 33.69 20.65 -22.54
N PRO A 137 34.95 20.22 -22.72
CA PRO A 137 35.49 19.08 -21.96
C PRO A 137 35.76 19.34 -20.47
N LYS A 138 36.15 20.57 -20.10
CA LYS A 138 36.71 20.84 -18.76
C LYS A 138 35.97 21.91 -17.96
N LYS A 139 35.40 22.93 -18.60
CA LYS A 139 34.86 24.09 -17.85
C LYS A 139 33.55 23.78 -17.12
N PHE A 140 32.85 22.71 -17.50
CA PHE A 140 31.64 22.25 -16.81
C PHE A 140 31.89 21.41 -15.56
N SER A 141 33.10 20.84 -15.38
CA SER A 141 33.42 19.89 -14.29
C SER A 141 33.02 20.40 -12.91
N TYR A 142 33.46 21.61 -12.55
CA TYR A 142 33.15 22.22 -11.26
C TYR A 142 31.63 22.42 -11.04
N ILE A 143 30.90 22.80 -12.09
CA ILE A 143 29.44 22.97 -12.01
C ILE A 143 28.77 21.61 -11.82
N LEU A 144 29.20 20.60 -12.58
CA LEU A 144 28.67 19.23 -12.47
C LEU A 144 28.93 18.62 -11.09
N ASP A 145 30.10 18.84 -10.51
CA ASP A 145 30.43 18.36 -9.16
C ASP A 145 29.52 18.99 -8.10
N ASN A 146 29.34 20.32 -8.16
CA ASN A 146 28.43 21.04 -7.27
C ASN A 146 26.97 20.55 -7.43
N MET A 147 26.51 20.33 -8.67
CA MET A 147 25.16 19.86 -8.95
C MET A 147 24.92 18.42 -8.53
N ASN A 148 25.88 17.51 -8.77
CA ASN A 148 25.82 16.14 -8.25
C ASN A 148 25.78 16.16 -6.72
N LYS A 149 26.55 17.06 -6.09
CA LYS A 149 26.52 17.20 -4.64
C LYS A 149 25.18 17.67 -4.09
N ILE A 150 24.57 18.67 -4.73
CA ILE A 150 23.19 19.10 -4.43
C ILE A 150 22.25 17.91 -4.54
N LEU A 151 22.34 17.15 -5.63
CA LEU A 151 21.44 16.04 -5.91
C LEU A 151 21.55 14.91 -4.87
N GLU A 152 22.77 14.57 -4.44
CA GLU A 152 23.01 13.61 -3.36
C GLU A 152 22.39 14.07 -2.04
N LEU A 153 22.59 15.34 -1.69
CA LEU A 153 22.03 15.91 -0.46
C LEU A 153 20.50 15.99 -0.51
N MET A 154 19.92 16.35 -1.66
CA MET A 154 18.47 16.32 -1.88
C MET A 154 17.92 14.91 -1.69
N ASN A 155 18.56 13.90 -2.29
CA ASN A 155 18.15 12.50 -2.12
C ASN A 155 18.26 12.01 -0.66
N LYS A 156 19.18 12.57 0.13
CA LYS A 156 19.37 12.25 1.55
C LYS A 156 18.33 12.93 2.44
N TYR A 157 18.07 14.22 2.27
CA TYR A 157 17.27 15.02 3.20
C TYR A 157 15.79 15.13 2.81
N CYS A 158 15.45 15.14 1.52
CA CYS A 158 14.08 15.13 1.04
C CYS A 158 13.52 13.69 1.01
N ASP A 159 13.67 12.96 2.12
CA ASP A 159 13.17 11.59 2.23
C ASP A 159 11.64 11.56 2.33
N SER A 160 10.94 10.57 1.76
CA SER A 160 9.48 10.46 1.94
C SER A 160 9.09 9.94 3.33
N PHE A 161 10.04 9.30 4.03
CA PHE A 161 9.84 8.51 5.25
C PHE A 161 8.78 7.41 5.12
N TYR A 162 8.38 7.11 3.88
CA TYR A 162 7.41 6.09 3.55
C TYR A 162 8.13 4.74 3.49
N THR A 163 7.82 3.87 4.45
CA THR A 163 8.44 2.52 4.56
C THR A 163 7.69 1.45 3.76
N GLY A 164 6.75 1.85 2.89
CA GLY A 164 5.89 0.92 2.19
C GLY A 164 6.65 0.09 1.16
N THR A 165 6.93 -1.16 1.49
CA THR A 165 7.27 -2.19 0.52
C THR A 165 6.11 -2.35 -0.47
N MET A 166 6.39 -2.36 -1.77
CA MET A 166 5.42 -2.49 -2.89
C MET A 166 4.42 -3.65 -2.78
N GLU A 167 4.61 -4.61 -1.86
CA GLU A 167 3.72 -5.75 -1.66
C GLU A 167 2.47 -5.48 -0.79
N ARG A 168 2.35 -4.32 -0.12
CA ARG A 168 1.18 -3.99 0.73
C ARG A 168 0.01 -3.39 -0.07
N ARG A 169 -0.50 -4.10 -1.09
CA ARG A 169 -1.55 -3.62 -2.03
C ARG A 169 -2.87 -3.12 -1.40
N LYS A 170 -3.15 -3.38 -0.11
CA LYS A 170 -4.35 -2.86 0.58
C LYS A 170 -4.12 -1.60 1.41
N VAL A 171 -2.96 -1.47 2.07
CA VAL A 171 -2.58 -0.27 2.84
C VAL A 171 -2.06 0.83 1.91
N SER A 172 -1.44 0.44 0.78
CA SER A 172 -0.89 1.38 -0.22
C SER A 172 -1.95 2.25 -0.91
N ARG A 173 -3.20 1.79 -1.06
CA ARG A 173 -4.30 2.62 -1.58
C ARG A 173 -4.75 3.74 -0.63
N GLN A 174 -4.38 3.67 0.64
CA GLN A 174 -4.76 4.70 1.63
C GLN A 174 -3.60 5.64 1.98
N LEU A 175 -2.41 5.38 1.41
CA LEU A 175 -1.20 6.20 1.56
C LEU A 175 -0.77 6.71 0.18
N GLU A 176 -1.73 7.10 -0.65
CA GLU A 176 -1.51 7.52 -2.04
C GLU A 176 -0.57 8.72 -2.11
N THR A 177 -0.79 9.77 -1.31
CA THR A 177 0.08 10.95 -1.24
C THR A 177 1.53 10.59 -0.95
N ALA A 178 1.76 9.74 0.06
CA ALA A 178 3.11 9.30 0.44
C ALA A 178 3.77 8.47 -0.67
N PHE A 179 3.02 7.58 -1.31
CA PHE A 179 3.49 6.77 -2.43
C PHE A 179 3.81 7.63 -3.67
N HIS A 180 2.92 8.57 -4.01
CA HIS A 180 3.08 9.47 -5.15
C HIS A 180 4.30 10.37 -4.97
N TYR A 181 4.48 10.93 -3.76
CA TYR A 181 5.66 11.72 -3.45
C TYR A 181 6.96 10.91 -3.59
N GLU A 182 7.00 9.67 -3.06
CA GLU A 182 8.15 8.77 -3.23
C GLU A 182 8.44 8.44 -4.71
N SER A 183 7.40 8.31 -5.53
CA SER A 183 7.58 8.14 -6.98
C SER A 183 8.16 9.39 -7.62
N LYS A 184 7.51 10.55 -7.43
CA LYS A 184 7.95 11.84 -7.97
C LYS A 184 9.41 12.14 -7.60
N ARG A 185 9.79 11.91 -6.35
CA ARG A 185 11.17 12.06 -5.87
C ARG A 185 12.17 11.26 -6.69
N ARG A 186 11.88 9.97 -6.93
CA ARG A 186 12.75 9.09 -7.72
C ARG A 186 12.81 9.54 -9.18
N ASP A 187 11.70 10.04 -9.71
CA ASP A 187 11.62 10.54 -11.09
C ASP A 187 12.42 11.85 -11.23
N PHE A 188 12.32 12.78 -10.28
CA PHE A 188 13.15 13.98 -10.22
C PHE A 188 14.63 13.64 -10.14
N TYR A 189 15.02 12.73 -9.24
CA TYR A 189 16.42 12.32 -9.10
C TYR A 189 16.97 11.75 -10.41
N LYS A 190 16.23 10.82 -11.04
CA LYS A 190 16.62 10.22 -12.32
C LYS A 190 16.72 11.25 -13.44
N ALA A 191 15.72 12.12 -13.60
CA ALA A 191 15.72 13.14 -14.64
C ALA A 191 16.90 14.12 -14.49
N CYS A 192 17.16 14.57 -13.26
CA CYS A 192 18.31 15.42 -12.95
C CYS A 192 19.63 14.70 -13.26
N LYS A 193 19.76 13.44 -12.84
CA LYS A 193 20.99 12.66 -13.05
C LYS A 193 21.26 12.41 -14.53
N ILE A 194 20.25 12.04 -15.31
CA ILE A 194 20.35 11.87 -16.77
C ILE A 194 20.84 13.17 -17.43
N ASN A 195 20.28 14.33 -17.05
CA ASN A 195 20.72 15.60 -17.62
C ASN A 195 22.18 15.94 -17.30
N LEU A 196 22.64 15.67 -16.07
CA LEU A 196 24.03 15.90 -15.69
C LEU A 196 24.99 14.93 -16.38
N ASP A 197 24.64 13.65 -16.47
CA ASP A 197 25.47 12.64 -17.11
C ASP A 197 25.54 12.86 -18.63
N ASP A 198 24.45 13.32 -19.26
CA ASP A 198 24.41 13.66 -20.69
C ASP A 198 25.42 14.75 -21.09
N VAL A 199 25.76 15.69 -20.19
CA VAL A 199 26.79 16.72 -20.44
C VAL A 199 28.14 16.08 -20.72
N LEU A 200 28.53 15.08 -19.92
CA LEU A 200 29.78 14.35 -20.09
C LEU A 200 29.74 13.43 -21.31
N VAL A 201 28.67 12.65 -21.45
CA VAL A 201 28.51 11.68 -22.55
C VAL A 201 28.57 12.36 -23.92
N LYS A 202 27.96 13.55 -24.08
CA LYS A 202 28.00 14.28 -25.36
C LYS A 202 29.37 14.84 -25.69
N SER A 203 30.08 15.33 -24.68
CA SER A 203 31.47 15.75 -24.79
C SER A 203 32.32 14.57 -25.27
N ASP A 204 32.25 13.44 -24.58
CA ASP A 204 33.03 12.24 -24.89
C ASP A 204 32.70 11.67 -26.27
N ARG A 205 31.42 11.66 -26.67
CA ARG A 205 31.02 11.20 -28.02
C ARG A 205 31.62 12.02 -29.16
N PHE A 206 31.84 13.32 -28.94
CA PHE A 206 32.46 14.18 -29.93
C PHE A 206 33.99 14.06 -29.93
N PHE A 207 34.61 14.04 -28.74
CA PHE A 207 36.06 14.11 -28.56
C PHE A 207 36.79 12.76 -28.50
N VAL A 208 36.10 11.67 -28.18
CA VAL A 208 36.71 10.32 -28.02
C VAL A 208 36.19 9.38 -29.11
N GLU A 209 34.94 8.92 -29.03
CA GLU A 209 34.39 7.97 -30.01
C GLU A 209 32.84 7.92 -29.95
N GLY A 210 32.19 7.75 -31.10
CA GLY A 210 30.74 7.49 -31.20
C GLY A 210 29.93 8.53 -31.98
N GLY A 211 30.47 9.73 -32.17
CA GLY A 211 29.86 10.78 -32.98
C GLY A 211 28.59 11.40 -32.37
N ILE A 212 28.28 12.62 -32.81
CA ILE A 212 27.08 13.35 -32.42
C ILE A 212 26.15 13.55 -33.61
N HIS A 213 24.87 13.32 -33.36
CA HIS A 213 23.78 13.54 -34.31
C HIS A 213 22.77 14.50 -33.71
N ILE A 214 22.13 15.32 -34.56
CA ILE A 214 21.14 16.32 -34.12
C ILE A 214 19.99 15.69 -33.35
N MET A 215 19.60 14.45 -33.69
CA MET A 215 18.53 13.71 -32.99
C MET A 215 18.86 13.39 -31.53
N ASN A 216 20.13 13.50 -31.12
CA ASN A 216 20.56 13.28 -29.75
C ASN A 216 20.46 14.56 -28.89
N PHE A 217 20.07 15.70 -29.47
CA PHE A 217 19.93 16.99 -28.78
C PHE A 217 18.54 17.21 -28.19
N THR A 218 18.42 18.15 -27.25
CA THR A 218 17.10 18.58 -26.78
C THR A 218 16.29 19.20 -27.90
N LEU A 219 14.97 19.29 -27.70
CA LEU A 219 14.08 20.01 -28.60
C LEU A 219 14.55 21.47 -28.79
N ASN A 220 14.91 22.15 -27.69
CA ASN A 220 15.40 23.53 -27.72
C ASN A 220 16.66 23.68 -28.59
N ALA A 221 17.65 22.79 -28.44
CA ALA A 221 18.85 22.81 -29.28
C ALA A 221 18.57 22.44 -30.75
N THR A 222 17.60 21.57 -31.00
CA THR A 222 17.16 21.21 -32.37
C THR A 222 16.46 22.40 -33.05
N ASP A 223 15.63 23.13 -32.33
CA ASP A 223 14.96 24.33 -32.84
C ASP A 223 15.96 25.46 -33.10
N LEU A 224 16.93 25.65 -32.20
CA LEU A 224 18.06 26.56 -32.41
C LEU A 224 18.83 26.20 -33.70
N ALA A 225 19.07 24.91 -33.93
CA ALA A 225 19.77 24.44 -35.12
C ALA A 225 19.02 24.74 -36.42
N ARG A 226 17.69 24.68 -36.39
CA ARG A 226 16.84 25.06 -37.53
C ARG A 226 16.91 26.56 -37.80
N LYS A 227 16.78 27.39 -36.75
CA LYS A 227 16.84 28.85 -36.89
C LYS A 227 18.17 29.33 -37.45
N CYS A 228 19.28 28.76 -36.99
CA CYS A 228 20.63 29.13 -37.43
C CYS A 228 21.11 28.36 -38.67
N ASN A 229 20.25 27.56 -39.33
CA ASN A 229 20.60 26.72 -40.48
C ASN A 229 21.85 25.82 -40.26
N CYS A 230 22.00 25.27 -39.05
CA CYS A 230 23.18 24.49 -38.64
C CYS A 230 22.88 23.02 -38.31
N LEU A 231 21.80 22.44 -38.84
CA LEU A 231 21.42 21.03 -38.64
C LEU A 231 22.53 20.03 -39.03
N THR A 232 23.38 20.38 -40.00
CA THR A 232 24.52 19.56 -40.46
C THR A 232 25.79 19.77 -39.62
N LEU A 233 25.77 20.72 -38.68
CA LEU A 233 26.90 21.13 -37.84
C LEU A 233 26.59 20.93 -36.34
N PRO A 234 26.27 19.70 -35.89
CA PRO A 234 25.81 19.44 -34.52
C PRO A 234 26.84 19.84 -33.45
N PHE A 235 28.14 19.92 -33.79
CA PHE A 235 29.17 20.32 -32.84
C PHE A 235 29.02 21.77 -32.35
N LEU A 236 28.43 22.66 -33.16
CA LEU A 236 28.12 24.05 -32.75
C LEU A 236 27.12 24.12 -31.60
N LEU A 237 26.34 23.07 -31.40
CA LEU A 237 25.29 23.01 -30.39
C LEU A 237 25.78 22.39 -29.07
N LEU A 238 27.01 21.88 -29.01
CA LEU A 238 27.53 21.19 -27.82
C LEU A 238 27.50 22.08 -26.58
N PHE A 239 28.05 23.30 -26.70
CA PHE A 239 28.09 24.25 -25.60
C PHE A 239 26.69 24.69 -25.13
N PRO A 240 25.79 25.22 -26.00
CA PRO A 240 24.45 25.62 -25.57
C PRO A 240 23.62 24.47 -25.00
N GLU A 241 23.75 23.26 -25.55
CA GLU A 241 23.09 22.06 -25.02
C GLU A 241 23.58 21.73 -23.59
N CYS A 242 24.87 21.83 -23.31
CA CYS A 242 25.41 21.59 -21.96
C CYS A 242 24.84 22.59 -20.94
N CYS A 243 24.79 23.88 -21.31
CA CYS A 243 24.17 24.92 -20.47
C CYS A 243 22.68 24.62 -20.23
N GLU A 244 21.96 24.23 -21.28
CA GLU A 244 20.54 23.93 -21.19
C GLU A 244 20.23 22.71 -20.30
N ARG A 245 21.08 21.67 -20.35
CA ARG A 245 20.97 20.49 -19.47
C ARG A 245 21.17 20.86 -18.00
N ILE A 246 22.10 21.77 -17.72
CA ILE A 246 22.30 22.28 -16.35
C ILE A 246 21.07 23.08 -15.91
N ARG A 247 20.53 23.98 -16.75
CA ARG A 247 19.29 24.72 -16.43
C ARG A 247 18.09 23.80 -16.20
N ASN A 248 17.93 22.77 -17.02
CA ASN A 248 16.87 21.77 -16.85
C ASN A 248 17.01 21.02 -15.51
N THR A 249 18.25 20.75 -15.09
CA THR A 249 18.52 20.14 -13.78
C THR A 249 18.14 21.10 -12.65
N ILE A 250 18.50 22.39 -12.75
CA ILE A 250 18.14 23.40 -11.76
C ILE A 250 16.62 23.56 -11.66
N ALA A 251 15.91 23.62 -12.80
CA ALA A 251 14.45 23.67 -12.83
C ALA A 251 13.82 22.40 -12.20
N GLY A 252 14.42 21.23 -12.44
CA GLY A 252 14.02 19.96 -11.81
C GLY A 252 14.16 19.98 -10.29
N ILE A 253 15.29 20.47 -9.77
CA ILE A 253 15.54 20.58 -8.32
C ILE A 253 14.60 21.61 -7.69
N LYS A 254 14.38 22.78 -8.32
CA LYS A 254 13.40 23.79 -7.85
C LYS A 254 12.00 23.18 -7.70
N LYS A 255 11.54 22.42 -8.71
CA LYS A 255 10.25 21.70 -8.64
C LYS A 255 10.23 20.67 -7.51
N TRP A 256 11.31 19.92 -7.31
CA TRP A 256 11.41 18.96 -6.22
C TRP A 256 11.32 19.63 -4.84
N ILE A 257 11.98 20.78 -4.64
CA ILE A 257 11.89 21.54 -3.38
C ILE A 257 10.44 21.95 -3.08
N ILE A 258 9.72 22.48 -4.07
CA ILE A 258 8.31 22.90 -3.92
C ILE A 258 7.40 21.70 -3.56
N GLU A 259 7.57 20.57 -4.25
CA GLU A 259 6.82 19.34 -3.97
C GLU A 259 7.14 18.79 -2.59
N ASP A 260 8.40 18.84 -2.15
CA ASP A 260 8.78 18.43 -0.80
C ASP A 260 8.22 19.38 0.27
N ALA A 261 8.16 20.69 -0.01
CA ALA A 261 7.65 21.70 0.92
C ALA A 261 6.16 21.52 1.16
N THR A 262 5.41 21.26 0.10
CA THR A 262 3.96 21.03 0.15
C THR A 262 3.59 19.65 0.69
N TYR A 263 4.49 18.66 0.62
CA TYR A 263 4.21 17.29 1.05
C TYR A 263 3.67 17.16 2.48
N ALA A 264 4.24 17.89 3.45
CA ALA A 264 3.78 17.85 4.84
C ALA A 264 2.30 18.28 4.97
N SER A 265 1.91 19.35 4.27
CA SER A 265 0.51 19.84 4.28
C SER A 265 -0.48 18.86 3.64
N PHE A 266 -0.08 18.14 2.59
CA PHE A 266 -0.93 17.10 2.02
C PHE A 266 -1.12 15.92 2.96
N ILE A 267 -0.08 15.53 3.70
CA ILE A 267 -0.18 14.49 4.74
C ILE A 267 -1.08 14.94 5.89
N GLU A 268 -1.04 16.21 6.30
CA GLU A 268 -1.97 16.76 7.29
C GLU A 268 -3.43 16.65 6.82
N SER A 269 -3.72 17.00 5.57
CA SER A 269 -5.04 16.84 4.96
C SER A 269 -5.49 15.37 4.96
N ASP A 270 -4.60 14.44 4.62
CA ASP A 270 -4.89 13.00 4.65
C ASP A 270 -5.20 12.49 6.06
N ILE A 271 -4.52 13.01 7.09
CA ILE A 271 -4.80 12.68 8.49
C ILE A 271 -6.22 13.14 8.85
N VAL A 272 -6.57 14.39 8.57
CA VAL A 272 -7.92 14.93 8.84
C VAL A 272 -9.00 14.10 8.13
N ASN A 273 -8.75 13.72 6.87
CA ASN A 273 -9.66 12.89 6.08
C ASN A 273 -9.79 11.45 6.62
N ALA A 274 -8.71 10.88 7.17
CA ALA A 274 -8.76 9.55 7.79
C ALA A 274 -9.43 9.59 9.19
N GLU A 275 -9.24 10.67 9.96
CA GLU A 275 -9.90 10.88 11.25
C GLU A 275 -11.41 11.08 11.09
N SER A 276 -11.85 11.85 10.10
CA SER A 276 -13.28 12.07 9.82
C SER A 276 -14.01 10.77 9.46
N LYS A 277 -13.34 9.80 8.83
CA LYS A 277 -13.88 8.47 8.52
C LYS A 277 -13.93 7.52 9.73
N LYS A 278 -13.10 7.74 10.76
CA LYS A 278 -13.01 6.86 11.93
C LYS A 278 -14.24 6.96 12.84
N ALA A 279 -14.74 8.17 13.11
CA ALA A 279 -15.90 8.40 13.96
C ALA A 279 -17.20 7.69 13.49
N PRO A 280 -17.61 7.79 12.21
CA PRO A 280 -18.82 7.11 11.73
C PRO A 280 -18.67 5.58 11.76
N LEU A 281 -17.49 5.02 11.48
CA LEU A 281 -17.27 3.58 11.59
C LEU A 281 -17.35 3.08 13.03
N LEU A 282 -16.84 3.83 14.01
CA LEU A 282 -17.00 3.50 15.43
C LEU A 282 -18.46 3.56 15.89
N LYS A 283 -19.25 4.49 15.34
CA LYS A 283 -20.71 4.52 15.56
C LYS A 283 -21.38 3.28 14.96
N GLN A 284 -21.12 2.99 13.68
CA GLN A 284 -21.65 1.81 13.01
C GLN A 284 -21.29 0.49 13.72
N LEU A 285 -20.06 0.37 14.23
CA LEU A 285 -19.63 -0.79 15.01
C LEU A 285 -20.48 -0.95 16.28
N ARG A 286 -20.69 0.14 17.03
CA ARG A 286 -21.54 0.11 18.24
C ARG A 286 -22.96 -0.32 17.92
N ASP A 287 -23.56 0.28 16.89
CA ASP A 287 -24.93 -0.03 16.46
C ASP A 287 -25.07 -1.51 16.05
N LYS A 288 -24.09 -2.05 15.31
CA LYS A 288 -24.07 -3.46 14.88
C LYS A 288 -23.77 -4.43 16.04
N GLN A 289 -22.99 -4.04 17.03
CA GLN A 289 -22.78 -4.81 18.26
C GLN A 289 -24.06 -4.91 19.09
N ILE A 290 -24.78 -3.80 19.25
CA ILE A 290 -26.10 -3.78 19.92
C ILE A 290 -27.09 -4.69 19.19
N LYS A 291 -27.20 -4.56 17.85
CA LYS A 291 -28.06 -5.44 17.04
C LYS A 291 -27.70 -6.91 17.21
N THR A 292 -26.41 -7.24 17.22
CA THR A 292 -25.94 -8.62 17.44
C THR A 292 -26.39 -9.14 18.80
N GLY A 293 -26.22 -8.34 19.86
CA GLY A 293 -26.67 -8.69 21.21
C GLY A 293 -28.19 -8.92 21.29
N GLN A 294 -28.99 -8.08 20.64
CA GLN A 294 -30.45 -8.22 20.57
C GLN A 294 -30.88 -9.52 19.87
N VAL A 295 -30.27 -9.85 18.73
CA VAL A 295 -30.56 -11.11 18.01
C VAL A 295 -30.15 -12.33 18.84
N GLU A 296 -29.00 -12.28 19.53
CA GLU A 296 -28.57 -13.36 20.43
C GLU A 296 -29.53 -13.57 21.60
N GLN A 297 -30.03 -12.50 22.20
CA GLN A 297 -31.02 -12.58 23.28
C GLN A 297 -32.35 -13.17 22.78
N ARG A 298 -32.83 -12.73 21.61
CA ARG A 298 -34.06 -13.24 20.99
C ARG A 298 -33.93 -14.73 20.64
N LEU A 299 -32.80 -15.15 20.08
CA LEU A 299 -32.52 -16.57 19.83
C LEU A 299 -32.56 -17.39 21.12
N LYS A 300 -31.89 -16.93 22.19
CA LYS A 300 -31.91 -17.62 23.49
C LYS A 300 -33.31 -17.77 24.06
N ALA A 301 -34.16 -16.74 23.92
CA ALA A 301 -35.56 -16.80 24.36
C ALA A 301 -36.36 -17.84 23.56
N LEU A 302 -36.23 -17.84 22.22
CA LEU A 302 -36.93 -18.79 21.35
C LEU A 302 -36.47 -20.23 21.55
N TYR A 303 -35.17 -20.48 21.77
CA TYR A 303 -34.69 -21.83 22.09
C TYR A 303 -35.34 -22.35 23.38
N ARG A 304 -35.40 -21.54 24.44
CA ARG A 304 -36.08 -21.92 25.69
C ARG A 304 -37.57 -22.19 25.49
N GLU A 305 -38.25 -21.37 24.69
CA GLU A 305 -39.67 -21.57 24.38
C GLU A 305 -39.90 -22.86 23.58
N CYS A 306 -39.06 -23.14 22.57
CA CYS A 306 -39.10 -24.39 21.82
C CYS A 306 -38.85 -25.60 22.71
N ASP A 307 -37.83 -25.56 23.57
CA ASP A 307 -37.51 -26.65 24.50
C ASP A 307 -38.70 -26.93 25.44
N SER A 308 -39.33 -25.86 25.96
CA SER A 308 -40.54 -25.97 26.79
C SER A 308 -41.71 -26.59 26.03
N LEU A 309 -41.98 -26.15 24.80
CA LEU A 309 -43.05 -26.68 23.95
C LEU A 309 -42.79 -28.13 23.55
N GLU A 310 -41.54 -28.51 23.28
CA GLU A 310 -41.16 -29.89 22.99
C GLU A 310 -41.41 -30.83 24.17
N VAL A 311 -41.05 -30.41 25.38
CA VAL A 311 -41.32 -31.16 26.60
C VAL A 311 -42.83 -31.32 26.81
N GLU A 312 -43.59 -30.24 26.64
CA GLU A 312 -45.05 -30.26 26.80
C GLU A 312 -45.74 -31.16 25.77
N ILE A 313 -45.39 -31.03 24.48
CA ILE A 313 -45.92 -31.90 23.41
C ILE A 313 -45.56 -33.37 23.66
N LYS A 314 -44.34 -33.64 24.15
CA LYS A 314 -43.90 -35.01 24.48
C LYS A 314 -44.74 -35.60 25.62
N GLN A 315 -45.06 -34.82 26.65
CA GLN A 315 -45.94 -35.25 27.75
C GLN A 315 -47.38 -35.49 27.27
N LEU A 316 -47.86 -34.70 26.31
CA LEU A 316 -49.21 -34.79 25.77
C LEU A 316 -49.40 -35.91 24.74
N ARG A 317 -48.32 -36.52 24.24
CA ARG A 317 -48.36 -37.55 23.20
C ARG A 317 -49.25 -38.75 23.54
N LYS A 318 -49.27 -39.18 24.80
CA LYS A 318 -50.15 -40.27 25.24
C LYS A 318 -51.63 -39.86 25.18
N ARG A 319 -51.95 -38.62 25.57
CA ARG A 319 -53.33 -38.09 25.50
C ARG A 319 -53.77 -37.86 24.07
N GLU A 320 -52.85 -37.45 23.19
CA GLU A 320 -53.13 -37.32 21.76
C GLU A 320 -53.58 -38.64 21.14
N LEU A 321 -52.89 -39.74 21.44
CA LEU A 321 -53.30 -41.08 20.97
C LEU A 321 -54.68 -41.45 21.51
N GLN A 322 -54.95 -41.18 22.79
CA GLN A 322 -56.28 -41.40 23.38
C GLN A 322 -57.37 -40.59 22.68
N PHE A 323 -57.10 -39.32 22.34
CA PHE A 323 -58.06 -38.48 21.63
C PHE A 323 -58.33 -38.97 20.20
N ILE A 324 -57.35 -39.59 19.53
CA ILE A 324 -57.56 -40.18 18.20
C ILE A 324 -58.45 -41.41 18.31
N ASP A 325 -58.19 -42.29 19.28
CA ASP A 325 -58.99 -43.49 19.52
C ASP A 325 -60.43 -43.11 19.93
N GLU A 326 -60.58 -42.13 20.83
CA GLU A 326 -61.88 -41.59 21.25
C GLU A 326 -62.63 -40.91 20.10
N GLU A 327 -61.93 -40.26 19.17
CA GLU A 327 -62.56 -39.62 18.01
C GLU A 327 -63.19 -40.66 17.10
N ILE A 328 -62.49 -41.76 16.81
CA ILE A 328 -63.02 -42.85 15.98
C ILE A 328 -64.29 -43.44 16.59
N VAL A 329 -64.32 -43.61 17.92
CA VAL A 329 -65.49 -44.14 18.63
C VAL A 329 -66.64 -43.12 18.61
N LEU A 330 -66.39 -41.88 19.03
CA LEU A 330 -67.42 -40.84 19.08
C LEU A 330 -67.95 -40.48 17.70
N GLU A 331 -67.12 -40.47 16.65
CA GLU A 331 -67.60 -40.23 15.28
C GLU A 331 -68.60 -41.30 14.84
N LYS A 332 -68.33 -42.56 15.18
CA LYS A 332 -69.25 -43.67 14.92
C LYS A 332 -70.53 -43.54 15.73
N GLU A 333 -70.43 -43.19 17.02
CA GLU A 333 -71.59 -42.97 17.89
C GLU A 333 -72.45 -41.80 17.41
N VAL A 334 -71.86 -40.65 17.02
CA VAL A 334 -72.59 -39.51 16.43
C VAL A 334 -73.32 -39.96 15.17
N ARG A 335 -72.65 -40.72 14.30
CA ARG A 335 -73.24 -41.20 13.04
C ARG A 335 -74.42 -42.14 13.27
N LEU A 336 -74.30 -43.07 14.23
CA LEU A 336 -75.37 -43.99 14.60
C LEU A 336 -76.54 -43.26 15.28
N ALA A 337 -76.26 -42.42 16.29
CA ALA A 337 -77.29 -41.63 16.96
C ALA A 337 -78.04 -40.70 15.99
N LYS A 338 -77.34 -40.15 15.00
CA LYS A 338 -77.96 -39.36 13.92
C LYS A 338 -78.85 -40.21 13.03
N TYR A 339 -78.39 -41.41 12.66
CA TYR A 339 -79.17 -42.35 11.86
C TYR A 339 -80.44 -42.77 12.59
N ASP A 340 -80.32 -43.22 13.85
CA ASP A 340 -81.45 -43.64 14.68
C ASP A 340 -82.47 -42.51 14.88
N LEU A 341 -81.99 -41.29 15.15
CA LEU A 341 -82.85 -40.10 15.21
C LEU A 341 -83.57 -39.86 13.88
N THR A 342 -82.86 -39.94 12.76
CA THR A 342 -83.44 -39.72 11.42
C THR A 342 -84.49 -40.78 11.11
N THR A 343 -84.20 -42.06 11.34
CA THR A 343 -85.14 -43.16 11.13
C THR A 343 -86.38 -43.01 12.02
N LYS A 344 -86.22 -42.60 13.27
CA LYS A 344 -87.35 -42.37 14.18
C LYS A 344 -88.17 -41.13 13.83
N GLU A 345 -87.53 -40.07 13.34
CA GLU A 345 -88.23 -38.90 12.78
C GLU A 345 -89.02 -39.28 11.52
N GLU A 346 -88.45 -40.11 10.64
CA GLU A 346 -89.11 -40.66 9.44
C GLU A 346 -90.27 -41.60 9.79
N GLU A 347 -90.12 -42.50 10.77
CA GLU A 347 -91.20 -43.37 11.27
C GLU A 347 -92.34 -42.55 11.85
N ARG A 348 -92.04 -41.55 12.70
CA ARG A 348 -93.03 -40.63 13.25
C ARG A 348 -93.77 -39.88 12.13
N ASP A 349 -93.04 -39.34 11.16
CA ASP A 349 -93.64 -38.56 10.07
C ASP A 349 -94.36 -39.43 9.04
N GLY A 350 -93.95 -40.69 8.89
CA GLY A 350 -94.68 -41.74 8.17
C GLY A 350 -95.99 -42.12 8.87
N HIS A 351 -95.97 -42.31 10.20
CA HIS A 351 -97.17 -42.56 11.01
C HIS A 351 -98.15 -41.38 10.91
N LYS A 352 -97.68 -40.13 10.96
CA LYS A 352 -98.53 -38.94 10.74
C LYS A 352 -99.24 -38.96 9.39
N LYS A 353 -98.60 -39.48 8.35
CA LYS A 353 -99.16 -39.58 6.99
C LYS A 353 -100.13 -40.76 6.84
N ALA A 354 -99.99 -41.82 7.64
CA ALA A 354 -100.86 -43.01 7.65
C ALA A 354 -102.10 -42.89 8.58
N LYS A 355 -102.56 -41.65 8.84
CA LYS A 355 -103.63 -41.31 9.79
C LYS A 355 -104.95 -42.05 9.57
N GLU A 356 -105.22 -42.51 8.35
CA GLU A 356 -106.48 -43.18 7.96
C GLU A 356 -106.50 -44.69 8.25
N VAL A 357 -105.38 -45.28 8.71
CA VAL A 357 -105.21 -46.74 8.85
C VAL A 357 -105.49 -47.26 10.28
N PHE A 358 -105.57 -46.37 11.27
CA PHE A 358 -105.64 -46.73 12.70
C PHE A 358 -106.90 -46.19 13.40
N GLU A 359 -107.36 -46.86 14.47
CA GLU A 359 -108.41 -46.32 15.33
C GLU A 359 -107.92 -45.04 16.07
N PRO A 360 -108.75 -43.98 16.21
CA PRO A 360 -108.28 -42.64 16.64
C PRO A 360 -107.51 -42.61 17.96
N HIS A 361 -107.94 -43.41 18.95
CA HIS A 361 -107.33 -43.43 20.27
C HIS A 361 -105.99 -44.20 20.32
N VAL A 362 -105.83 -45.22 19.46
CA VAL A 362 -104.58 -45.98 19.31
C VAL A 362 -103.56 -45.13 18.54
N PHE A 363 -104.02 -44.43 17.51
CA PHE A 363 -103.21 -43.52 16.71
C PHE A 363 -102.57 -42.39 17.54
N GLU A 364 -103.36 -41.72 18.39
CA GLU A 364 -102.85 -40.63 19.23
C GLU A 364 -101.87 -41.13 20.30
N ALA A 365 -102.10 -42.29 20.89
CA ALA A 365 -101.20 -42.90 21.87
C ALA A 365 -99.87 -43.34 21.25
N GLU A 366 -99.90 -43.98 20.08
CA GLU A 366 -98.68 -44.39 19.35
C GLU A 366 -97.89 -43.18 18.84
N LEU A 367 -98.57 -42.14 18.35
CA LEU A 367 -97.91 -40.91 17.91
C LEU A 367 -97.27 -40.15 19.08
N ALA A 368 -97.93 -40.08 20.24
CA ALA A 368 -97.35 -39.49 21.45
C ALA A 368 -96.13 -40.28 21.94
N LYS A 369 -96.18 -41.61 21.86
CA LYS A 369 -95.05 -42.49 22.16
C LYS A 369 -93.87 -42.23 21.21
N LEU A 370 -94.10 -42.22 19.89
CA LEU A 370 -93.05 -41.91 18.90
C LEU A 370 -92.49 -40.49 19.04
N ALA A 371 -93.33 -39.51 19.40
CA ALA A 371 -92.87 -38.15 19.69
C ALA A 371 -91.95 -38.10 20.92
N SER A 372 -92.30 -38.83 21.98
CA SER A 372 -91.45 -38.98 23.18
C SER A 372 -90.13 -39.68 22.87
N GLU A 373 -90.17 -40.77 22.09
CA GLU A 373 -88.97 -41.49 21.64
C GLU A 373 -88.05 -40.58 20.83
N VAL A 374 -88.57 -39.79 19.88
CA VAL A 374 -87.79 -38.82 19.10
C VAL A 374 -87.12 -37.77 20.00
N VAL A 375 -87.80 -37.29 21.06
CA VAL A 375 -87.18 -36.38 22.03
C VAL A 375 -86.00 -37.07 22.73
N GLY A 376 -86.17 -38.32 23.17
CA GLY A 376 -85.08 -39.11 23.76
C GLY A 376 -83.90 -39.33 22.80
N PHE A 377 -84.16 -39.69 21.54
CA PHE A 377 -83.10 -39.84 20.52
C PHE A 377 -82.39 -38.51 20.22
N ARG A 378 -83.11 -37.38 20.28
CA ARG A 378 -82.53 -36.06 20.07
C ARG A 378 -81.62 -35.64 21.21
N GLU A 379 -81.99 -35.92 22.46
CA GLU A 379 -81.14 -35.69 23.63
C GLU A 379 -79.84 -36.52 23.55
N VAL A 380 -79.96 -37.82 23.22
CA VAL A 380 -78.80 -38.71 23.02
C VAL A 380 -77.89 -38.21 21.91
N TYR A 381 -78.44 -37.82 20.75
CA TYR A 381 -77.65 -37.25 19.65
C TYR A 381 -76.91 -35.98 20.10
N TRP A 382 -77.60 -35.07 20.77
CA TRP A 382 -77.00 -33.81 21.25
C TRP A 382 -75.86 -34.04 22.25
N ASP A 383 -76.02 -34.97 23.19
CA ASP A 383 -74.99 -35.30 24.18
C ASP A 383 -73.74 -35.93 23.54
N VAL A 384 -73.92 -36.81 22.56
CA VAL A 384 -72.80 -37.42 21.82
C VAL A 384 -72.12 -36.38 20.92
N GLU A 385 -72.89 -35.54 20.23
CA GLU A 385 -72.38 -34.45 19.38
C GLU A 385 -71.60 -33.41 20.19
N LYS A 386 -72.08 -33.04 21.38
CA LYS A 386 -71.37 -32.15 22.29
C LYS A 386 -70.03 -32.72 22.74
N ARG A 387 -70.00 -34.00 23.13
CA ARG A 387 -68.75 -34.70 23.51
C ARG A 387 -67.76 -34.76 22.34
N TYR A 388 -68.24 -35.03 21.12
CA TYR A 388 -67.43 -35.02 19.91
C TYR A 388 -66.83 -33.64 19.62
N ASN A 389 -67.63 -32.57 19.74
CA ASN A 389 -67.16 -31.20 19.54
C ASN A 389 -66.13 -30.77 20.60
N ASP A 390 -66.31 -31.17 21.85
CA ASP A 390 -65.33 -30.90 22.92
C ASP A 390 -64.03 -31.66 22.71
N LEU A 391 -64.08 -32.88 22.15
CA LEU A 391 -62.89 -33.63 21.74
C LEU A 391 -62.14 -32.92 20.60
N LYS A 392 -62.86 -32.43 19.58
CA LYS A 392 -62.26 -31.65 18.48
C LYS A 392 -61.52 -30.40 18.97
N LYS A 393 -62.10 -29.64 19.90
CA LYS A 393 -61.42 -28.47 20.50
C LYS A 393 -60.09 -28.85 21.19
N LYS A 394 -60.04 -30.01 21.86
CA LYS A 394 -58.81 -30.50 22.50
C LYS A 394 -57.75 -30.91 21.47
N GLN A 395 -58.16 -31.51 20.35
CA GLN A 395 -57.27 -31.84 19.25
C GLN A 395 -56.75 -30.59 18.52
N GLU A 396 -57.61 -29.59 18.28
CA GLU A 396 -57.23 -28.28 17.72
C GLU A 396 -56.17 -27.59 18.59
N TRP A 397 -56.36 -27.57 19.92
CA TRP A 397 -55.38 -27.02 20.85
C TRP A 397 -54.00 -27.71 20.78
N LEU A 398 -53.97 -29.03 20.61
CA LEU A 398 -52.71 -29.77 20.39
C LEU A 398 -52.06 -29.41 19.04
N TYR A 399 -52.89 -29.30 18.00
CA TYR A 399 -52.44 -28.92 16.66
C TYR A 399 -51.85 -27.50 16.65
N GLU A 400 -52.47 -26.53 17.34
CA GLU A 400 -51.96 -25.17 17.50
C GLU A 400 -50.58 -25.15 18.17
N LYS A 401 -50.38 -25.93 19.25
CA LYS A 401 -49.08 -26.05 19.91
C LYS A 401 -48.00 -26.62 18.99
N LYS A 402 -48.31 -27.66 18.22
CA LYS A 402 -47.39 -28.23 17.23
C LYS A 402 -47.04 -27.23 16.14
N THR A 403 -48.02 -26.50 15.64
CA THR A 403 -47.83 -25.45 14.63
C THR A 403 -46.97 -24.32 15.19
N ARG A 404 -47.22 -23.85 16.41
CA ARG A 404 -46.39 -22.84 17.10
C ARG A 404 -44.94 -23.29 17.26
N LEU A 405 -44.71 -24.56 17.63
CA LEU A 405 -43.36 -25.11 17.71
C LEU A 405 -42.66 -25.09 16.34
N GLN A 406 -43.35 -25.48 15.26
CA GLN A 406 -42.80 -25.44 13.91
C GLN A 406 -42.46 -24.02 13.47
N THR A 407 -43.35 -23.06 13.70
CA THR A 407 -43.13 -21.64 13.42
C THR A 407 -41.94 -21.08 14.20
N ASN A 408 -41.83 -21.40 15.50
CA ASN A 408 -40.69 -20.96 16.31
C ASN A 408 -39.37 -21.59 15.83
N LYS A 409 -39.37 -22.87 15.42
CA LYS A 409 -38.19 -23.53 14.81
C LYS A 409 -37.77 -22.86 13.50
N GLN A 410 -38.72 -22.44 12.68
CA GLN A 410 -38.43 -21.71 11.44
C GLN A 410 -37.82 -20.34 11.74
N LEU A 411 -38.40 -19.60 12.69
CA LEU A 411 -37.88 -18.31 13.13
C LEU A 411 -36.47 -18.40 13.73
N ILE A 412 -36.17 -19.48 14.46
CA ILE A 412 -34.82 -19.76 14.95
C ILE A 412 -33.81 -19.89 13.81
N LYS A 413 -34.16 -20.57 12.70
CA LYS A 413 -33.28 -20.70 11.53
C LYS A 413 -32.99 -19.33 10.93
N GLU A 414 -34.03 -18.52 10.72
CA GLU A 414 -33.94 -17.18 10.15
C GLU A 414 -33.07 -16.25 11.01
N LEU A 415 -33.31 -16.21 12.32
CA LEU A 415 -32.52 -15.42 13.25
C LEU A 415 -31.07 -15.91 13.38
N THR A 416 -30.83 -17.22 13.22
CA THR A 416 -29.47 -17.78 13.21
C THR A 416 -28.68 -17.31 11.98
N GLU A 417 -29.33 -17.25 10.81
CA GLU A 417 -28.73 -16.67 9.61
C GLU A 417 -28.49 -15.16 9.76
N GLU A 418 -29.45 -14.43 10.30
CA GLU A 418 -29.30 -12.99 10.58
C GLU A 418 -28.13 -12.74 11.53
N LEU A 419 -27.98 -13.55 12.59
CA LEU A 419 -26.88 -13.47 13.53
C LEU A 419 -25.53 -13.67 12.83
N LYS A 420 -25.45 -14.66 11.93
CA LYS A 420 -24.25 -14.93 11.14
C LYS A 420 -23.87 -13.73 10.27
N ARG A 421 -24.85 -13.11 9.59
CA ARG A 421 -24.63 -11.89 8.79
C ARG A 421 -24.16 -10.71 9.66
N CYS A 422 -24.81 -10.48 10.79
CA CYS A 422 -24.42 -9.41 11.73
C CYS A 422 -23.00 -9.59 12.26
N LYS A 423 -22.59 -10.82 12.59
CA LYS A 423 -21.22 -11.15 13.02
C LYS A 423 -20.20 -10.90 11.91
N GLN A 424 -20.51 -11.27 10.66
CA GLN A 424 -19.63 -10.99 9.52
C GLN A 424 -19.45 -9.49 9.28
N ASP A 425 -20.52 -8.71 9.35
CA ASP A 425 -20.45 -7.26 9.16
C ASP A 425 -19.69 -6.57 10.30
N ASN A 426 -19.87 -7.01 11.54
CA ASN A 426 -19.05 -6.55 12.67
C ASN A 426 -17.55 -6.77 12.43
N ILE A 427 -17.17 -7.95 11.92
CA ILE A 427 -15.78 -8.26 11.59
C ILE A 427 -15.25 -7.33 10.49
N LYS A 428 -16.03 -7.08 9.43
CA LYS A 428 -15.64 -6.16 8.35
C LYS A 428 -15.38 -4.74 8.89
N ILE A 429 -16.31 -4.19 9.67
CA ILE A 429 -16.17 -2.84 10.25
C ILE A 429 -14.96 -2.78 11.20
N GLN A 430 -14.72 -3.81 12.00
CA GLN A 430 -13.53 -3.89 12.85
C GLN A 430 -12.23 -3.88 12.04
N ILE A 431 -12.18 -4.63 10.94
CA ILE A 431 -11.03 -4.63 10.02
C ILE A 431 -10.81 -3.22 9.47
N ASP A 432 -11.87 -2.55 9.00
CA ASP A 432 -11.77 -1.20 8.44
C ASP A 432 -11.26 -0.18 9.48
N ILE A 433 -11.71 -0.28 10.74
CA ILE A 433 -11.21 0.57 11.84
C ILE A 433 -9.73 0.30 12.12
N VAL A 434 -9.30 -0.97 12.14
CA VAL A 434 -7.88 -1.33 12.35
C VAL A 434 -7.03 -0.75 11.22
N VAL A 435 -7.48 -0.90 9.97
CA VAL A 435 -6.78 -0.38 8.80
C VAL A 435 -6.66 1.15 8.86
N ILE A 436 -7.73 1.89 9.18
CA ILE A 436 -7.66 3.34 9.34
C ILE A 436 -6.70 3.76 10.46
N LYS A 437 -6.70 3.05 11.60
CA LYS A 437 -5.75 3.33 12.70
C LYS A 437 -4.30 3.11 12.27
N GLU A 438 -4.02 2.04 11.54
CA GLU A 438 -2.68 1.80 10.99
C GLU A 438 -2.26 2.91 10.02
N THR A 439 -3.15 3.30 9.11
CA THR A 439 -2.93 4.41 8.16
C THR A 439 -2.65 5.72 8.89
N LEU A 440 -3.47 6.08 9.89
CA LEU A 440 -3.24 7.26 10.72
C LEU A 440 -1.88 7.24 11.42
N ASN A 441 -1.53 6.11 12.05
CA ASN A 441 -0.23 5.96 12.71
C ASN A 441 0.94 6.15 11.72
N MET A 442 0.80 5.67 10.48
CA MET A 442 1.80 5.84 9.43
C MET A 442 1.90 7.30 8.95
N LEU A 443 0.76 7.94 8.68
CA LEU A 443 0.73 9.35 8.25
C LEU A 443 1.28 10.29 9.34
N GLN A 444 0.86 10.09 10.60
CA GLN A 444 1.37 10.85 11.74
C GLN A 444 2.87 10.64 11.95
N HIS A 445 3.38 9.42 11.71
CA HIS A 445 4.82 9.16 11.76
C HIS A 445 5.57 9.92 10.67
N ILE A 446 5.08 9.88 9.42
CA ILE A 446 5.67 10.62 8.30
C ILE A 446 5.69 12.11 8.60
N LEU A 447 4.57 12.67 9.05
CA LEU A 447 4.45 14.09 9.40
C LEU A 447 5.41 14.46 10.53
N ALA A 448 5.48 13.66 11.59
CA ALA A 448 6.42 13.87 12.68
C ALA A 448 7.88 13.84 12.20
N CYS A 449 8.23 12.95 11.28
CA CYS A 449 9.56 12.93 10.69
C CYS A 449 9.84 14.16 9.82
N LYS A 450 8.86 14.62 9.03
CA LYS A 450 9.00 15.83 8.20
C LYS A 450 9.15 17.11 9.02
N ASN A 451 8.43 17.22 10.14
CA ASN A 451 8.42 18.43 10.96
C ASN A 451 9.47 18.40 12.08
N SER A 452 10.12 17.25 12.35
CA SER A 452 11.07 17.11 13.47
C SER A 452 12.53 17.35 13.06
N GLY A 453 13.21 18.26 13.78
CA GLY A 453 14.67 18.39 13.72
C GLY A 453 15.44 17.13 14.18
N THR A 454 14.79 16.19 14.86
CA THR A 454 15.41 14.91 15.24
C THR A 454 15.58 13.97 14.05
N ALA A 455 14.65 13.99 13.08
CA ALA A 455 14.78 13.22 11.85
C ALA A 455 15.96 13.73 11.03
N VAL A 456 16.11 15.06 10.93
CA VAL A 456 17.27 15.71 10.29
C VAL A 456 18.58 15.30 10.96
N LYS A 457 18.63 15.26 12.30
CA LYS A 457 19.80 14.75 13.05
C LYS A 457 20.12 13.30 12.68
N LYS A 458 19.11 12.44 12.62
CA LYS A 458 19.29 11.02 12.28
C LYS A 458 19.77 10.86 10.84
N LEU A 459 19.17 11.57 9.89
CA LEU A 459 19.60 11.58 8.49
C LEU A 459 21.04 12.04 8.36
N PHE A 460 21.43 13.14 9.01
CA PHE A 460 22.81 13.65 8.97
C PHE A 460 23.83 12.56 9.36
N HIS A 461 23.59 11.86 10.47
CA HIS A 461 24.46 10.78 10.96
C HIS A 461 24.17 9.40 10.34
N ASN A 462 23.37 9.31 9.27
CA ASN A 462 22.95 8.05 8.63
C ASN A 462 22.34 7.02 9.63
N MET A 463 21.66 7.52 10.67
CA MET A 463 20.97 6.70 11.66
C MET A 463 19.56 6.33 11.18
N PRO A 464 19.03 5.15 11.58
CA PRO A 464 17.68 4.75 11.21
C PRO A 464 16.63 5.72 11.78
N VAL A 465 15.87 6.35 10.87
CA VAL A 465 14.80 7.31 11.22
C VAL A 465 13.56 6.60 11.75
N ILE A 466 13.29 5.39 11.24
CA ILE A 466 12.09 4.60 11.52
C ILE A 466 12.02 4.23 13.01
N ALA A 467 10.94 4.64 13.67
CA ALA A 467 10.61 4.18 15.00
C ALA A 467 10.24 2.69 14.94
N LYS A 468 10.75 1.87 15.87
CA LYS A 468 10.24 0.50 16.06
C LYS A 468 8.72 0.59 16.20
N ARG A 469 7.96 -0.09 15.34
CA ARG A 469 6.49 -0.10 15.39
C ARG A 469 6.02 -0.35 16.84
N PRO A 470 5.01 0.38 17.34
CA PRO A 470 4.37 0.04 18.59
C PRO A 470 3.94 -1.43 18.54
N MET A 471 4.43 -2.23 19.47
CA MET A 471 4.24 -3.68 19.53
C MET A 471 2.82 -4.05 20.03
N GLU A 472 1.80 -3.26 19.71
CA GLU A 472 0.44 -3.41 20.26
C GLU A 472 -0.37 -4.53 19.59
N LEU A 473 -0.01 -4.92 18.36
CA LEU A 473 -0.67 -6.00 17.62
C LEU A 473 -0.49 -7.40 18.23
N LYS A 474 0.45 -7.59 19.16
CA LYS A 474 0.63 -8.90 19.84
C LYS A 474 -0.48 -9.24 20.84
N LYS A 475 -1.38 -8.30 21.17
CA LYS A 475 -2.45 -8.52 22.16
C LYS A 475 -3.82 -8.89 21.56
N LEU A 476 -3.99 -8.89 20.24
CA LEU A 476 -5.22 -9.35 19.59
C LEU A 476 -5.23 -10.88 19.47
N LYS A 477 -5.78 -11.57 20.47
CA LYS A 477 -6.08 -13.02 20.40
C LYS A 477 -7.49 -13.22 19.81
N GLY A 478 -7.67 -14.21 18.93
CA GLY A 478 -8.97 -14.63 18.41
C GLY A 478 -9.09 -14.63 16.87
N PRO A 479 -10.31 -14.85 16.32
CA PRO A 479 -10.56 -15.02 14.88
C PRO A 479 -10.22 -13.80 14.01
N VAL A 480 -10.03 -12.62 14.62
CA VAL A 480 -9.56 -11.38 13.96
C VAL A 480 -8.08 -11.50 13.55
N ALA A 481 -7.26 -12.24 14.30
CA ALA A 481 -5.85 -12.47 13.95
C ALA A 481 -5.69 -13.42 12.76
N ALA A 482 -6.66 -14.31 12.54
CA ALA A 482 -6.65 -15.30 11.44
C ALA A 482 -7.12 -14.71 10.09
N SER A 483 -7.79 -13.56 10.11
CA SER A 483 -8.33 -12.87 8.94
C SER A 483 -7.46 -11.69 8.46
N LEU A 484 -6.44 -11.31 9.25
CA LEU A 484 -5.38 -10.42 8.81
C LEU A 484 -4.43 -11.17 7.86
N PRO A 485 -3.92 -10.52 6.80
CA PRO A 485 -2.89 -11.12 5.94
C PRO A 485 -1.70 -11.56 6.81
N PRO A 486 -1.14 -12.77 6.61
CA PRO A 486 0.03 -13.19 7.37
C PRO A 486 1.12 -12.15 7.18
N GLU A 487 1.68 -11.66 8.29
CA GLU A 487 2.80 -10.72 8.30
C GLU A 487 3.96 -11.36 7.52
N ARG A 488 4.09 -11.03 6.22
CA ARG A 488 5.17 -11.55 5.38
C ARG A 488 6.46 -10.89 5.85
N LYS A 489 7.23 -11.63 6.64
CA LYS A 489 8.59 -11.27 7.04
C LYS A 489 9.42 -11.00 5.78
N ASP A 490 10.21 -9.93 5.80
CA ASP A 490 11.15 -9.55 4.74
C ASP A 490 11.92 -10.80 4.24
N PRO A 491 11.99 -11.06 2.91
CA PRO A 491 12.73 -12.19 2.35
C PRO A 491 14.15 -12.30 2.89
N LEU A 492 14.82 -11.16 3.13
CA LEU A 492 16.14 -11.12 3.73
C LEU A 492 16.12 -11.51 5.21
N ASP A 493 15.12 -11.07 5.98
CA ASP A 493 14.98 -11.50 7.39
C ASP A 493 14.68 -13.00 7.51
N VAL A 494 13.93 -13.56 6.56
CA VAL A 494 13.70 -15.00 6.46
C VAL A 494 14.99 -15.73 6.12
N ALA A 495 15.79 -15.21 5.19
CA ALA A 495 17.09 -15.77 4.83
C ALA A 495 18.07 -15.71 6.01
N ILE A 496 18.24 -14.54 6.65
CA ILE A 496 19.05 -14.37 7.86
C ILE A 496 18.60 -15.35 8.95
N THR A 497 17.30 -15.47 9.21
CA THR A 497 16.78 -16.40 10.22
C THR A 497 17.09 -17.87 9.90
N LYS A 498 17.19 -18.24 8.62
CA LYS A 498 17.60 -19.59 8.22
C LYS A 498 19.10 -19.77 8.37
N VAL A 499 19.90 -18.85 7.82
CA VAL A 499 21.36 -18.90 7.85
C VAL A 499 21.86 -18.95 9.29
N THR A 500 21.34 -18.09 10.18
CA THR A 500 21.69 -18.08 11.61
C THR A 500 21.44 -19.41 12.32
N LYS A 501 20.46 -20.20 11.88
CA LYS A 501 20.16 -21.52 12.46
C LYS A 501 21.12 -22.62 12.00
N THR A 502 21.81 -22.42 10.89
CA THR A 502 22.58 -23.49 10.21
C THR A 502 24.05 -23.16 10.01
N ILE A 503 24.45 -21.89 10.08
CA ILE A 503 25.84 -21.46 9.77
C ILE A 503 26.83 -21.81 10.89
N GLU A 504 26.35 -21.90 12.14
CA GLU A 504 27.16 -22.27 13.31
C GLU A 504 28.45 -21.44 13.40
N GLY A 505 29.61 -22.06 13.65
CA GLY A 505 30.90 -21.38 13.84
C GLY A 505 31.45 -20.68 12.58
N ASP A 506 30.95 -21.00 11.39
CA ASP A 506 31.42 -20.36 10.14
C ASP A 506 30.87 -18.94 9.93
N TRP A 507 30.09 -18.40 10.89
CA TRP A 507 29.52 -17.05 10.77
C TRP A 507 30.58 -15.96 10.63
N GLN A 508 31.77 -16.16 11.20
CA GLN A 508 32.89 -15.22 11.12
C GLN A 508 33.44 -15.15 9.69
N LYS A 509 33.64 -16.33 9.07
CA LYS A 509 34.03 -16.44 7.66
C LYS A 509 32.96 -15.81 6.79
N LEU A 510 31.69 -16.16 7.01
CA LEU A 510 30.58 -15.54 6.28
C LEU A 510 30.63 -14.01 6.36
N TYR A 511 30.87 -13.45 7.55
CA TYR A 511 30.92 -12.01 7.75
C TYR A 511 32.03 -11.31 6.95
N ARG A 512 33.19 -11.95 6.80
CA ARG A 512 34.31 -11.44 5.98
C ARG A 512 34.00 -11.44 4.48
N PHE A 513 33.26 -12.44 4.00
CA PHE A 513 32.90 -12.58 2.58
C PHE A 513 31.63 -11.80 2.19
N LEU A 514 30.97 -11.12 3.13
CA LEU A 514 29.78 -10.33 2.82
C LEU A 514 30.17 -8.98 2.19
N PRO A 515 29.47 -8.54 1.12
CA PRO A 515 29.73 -7.24 0.53
C PRO A 515 29.25 -6.12 1.46
N PHE A 516 30.07 -5.07 1.61
CA PHE A 516 29.72 -3.85 2.34
C PHE A 516 29.63 -2.67 1.38
N TYR A 517 28.62 -1.81 1.59
CA TYR A 517 28.45 -0.57 0.83
C TYR A 517 28.22 0.59 1.80
N PRO A 518 29.22 1.49 2.01
CA PRO A 518 30.53 1.53 1.35
C PRO A 518 31.48 0.36 1.73
N PRO A 519 32.51 0.03 0.91
CA PRO A 519 33.50 -0.99 1.23
C PRO A 519 34.19 -0.71 2.57
N ARG A 520 34.47 -1.76 3.35
CA ARG A 520 35.14 -1.65 4.65
C ARG A 520 36.46 -2.40 4.61
N GLY A 521 37.50 -1.82 5.22
CA GLY A 521 38.80 -2.47 5.33
C GLY A 521 38.79 -3.68 6.27
N GLU A 522 39.75 -4.58 6.08
CA GLU A 522 39.85 -5.84 6.82
C GLU A 522 39.97 -5.62 8.34
N GLU A 523 40.72 -4.60 8.77
CA GLU A 523 40.86 -4.23 10.18
C GLU A 523 39.53 -3.86 10.84
N THR A 524 38.66 -3.16 10.10
CA THR A 524 37.34 -2.77 10.60
C THR A 524 36.39 -3.97 10.68
N ILE A 525 36.50 -4.90 9.73
CA ILE A 525 35.72 -6.15 9.72
C ILE A 525 36.18 -7.05 10.86
N GLN A 526 37.49 -7.16 11.09
CA GLN A 526 38.06 -7.89 12.21
C GLN A 526 37.64 -7.29 13.55
N GLY A 527 37.71 -5.96 13.67
CA GLY A 527 37.23 -5.23 14.83
C GLY A 527 35.76 -5.50 15.12
N ASP A 528 34.89 -5.60 14.11
CA ASP A 528 33.48 -5.96 14.30
C ASP A 528 33.28 -7.41 14.80
N ILE A 529 34.08 -8.35 14.29
CA ILE A 529 34.04 -9.76 14.71
C ILE A 529 34.44 -9.86 16.17
N ASP A 530 35.51 -9.19 16.57
CA ASP A 530 36.01 -9.17 17.95
C ASP A 530 35.00 -8.47 18.87
N ASP A 531 34.34 -7.41 18.39
CA ASP A 531 33.25 -6.71 19.06
C ASP A 531 32.08 -7.65 19.37
N ILE A 532 31.68 -8.47 18.39
CA ILE A 532 30.57 -9.43 18.52
C ILE A 532 30.98 -10.56 19.45
N LEU A 533 32.20 -11.07 19.32
CA LEU A 533 32.73 -12.12 20.20
C LEU A 533 32.80 -11.66 21.65
N THR A 534 33.27 -10.43 21.90
CA THR A 534 33.44 -9.89 23.25
C THR A 534 32.08 -9.56 23.88
N LYS A 535 31.18 -8.90 23.15
CA LYS A 535 29.86 -8.49 23.67
C LYS A 535 28.87 -9.64 23.79
N HIS A 536 29.06 -10.73 23.05
CA HIS A 536 28.15 -11.87 23.01
C HIS A 536 28.82 -13.21 23.34
N PHE A 537 29.94 -13.17 24.08
CA PHE A 537 30.78 -14.32 24.43
C PHE A 537 30.01 -15.46 25.10
N THR A 538 29.09 -15.13 26.02
CA THR A 538 28.28 -16.10 26.77
C THR A 538 27.03 -16.56 26.03
N THR A 539 26.74 -16.02 24.85
CA THR A 539 25.52 -16.37 24.09
C THR A 539 25.76 -17.49 23.08
N PRO A 540 24.73 -18.29 22.73
CA PRO A 540 24.85 -19.34 21.73
C PRO A 540 25.35 -18.81 20.38
N LEU A 541 26.16 -19.61 19.66
CA LEU A 541 26.73 -19.26 18.35
C LEU A 541 25.67 -18.76 17.34
N LYS A 542 24.45 -19.30 17.42
CA LYS A 542 23.31 -18.85 16.62
C LYS A 542 22.94 -17.38 16.83
N GLU A 543 23.01 -16.89 18.07
CA GLU A 543 22.72 -15.49 18.36
C GLU A 543 23.90 -14.60 17.93
N GLN A 544 25.15 -15.05 18.08
CA GLN A 544 26.33 -14.35 17.53
C GLN A 544 26.24 -14.20 16.00
N ALA A 545 25.91 -15.29 15.28
CA ALA A 545 25.67 -15.28 13.84
C ALA A 545 24.49 -14.36 13.44
N LYS A 546 23.48 -14.24 14.31
CA LYS A 546 22.35 -13.32 14.10
C LYS A 546 22.78 -11.87 14.27
N GLN A 547 23.58 -11.58 15.29
CA GLN A 547 24.10 -10.24 15.51
C GLN A 547 25.06 -9.81 14.40
N SER A 548 25.89 -10.72 13.87
CA SER A 548 26.75 -10.44 12.72
C SER A 548 25.92 -10.12 11.47
N LEU A 549 24.96 -10.96 11.10
CA LEU A 549 24.11 -10.70 9.92
C LEU A 549 23.20 -9.48 10.08
N LEU A 550 22.73 -9.17 11.29
CA LEU A 550 22.00 -7.92 11.57
C LEU A 550 22.92 -6.70 11.56
N ARG A 551 24.19 -6.82 11.97
CA ARG A 551 25.19 -5.76 11.82
C ARG A 551 25.48 -5.54 10.34
N TRP A 552 25.72 -6.59 9.56
CA TRP A 552 25.88 -6.49 8.11
C TRP A 552 24.67 -5.82 7.43
N LYS A 553 23.43 -6.27 7.72
CA LYS A 553 22.21 -5.65 7.21
C LYS A 553 22.10 -4.15 7.55
N ARG A 554 22.58 -3.73 8.73
CA ARG A 554 22.60 -2.32 9.14
C ARG A 554 23.66 -1.51 8.40
N MET A 555 24.82 -2.12 8.13
CA MET A 555 25.99 -1.45 7.55
C MET A 555 26.02 -1.50 6.02
N ASN A 556 25.20 -2.34 5.39
CA ASN A 556 25.05 -2.41 3.94
C ASN A 556 23.62 -2.00 3.53
N SER A 557 23.50 -0.77 3.01
CA SER A 557 22.23 -0.18 2.55
C SER A 557 21.60 -0.90 1.34
N LYS A 558 22.37 -1.74 0.63
CA LYS A 558 21.93 -2.54 -0.52
C LYS A 558 21.85 -4.04 -0.22
N ALA A 559 21.93 -4.42 1.06
CA ALA A 559 21.93 -5.82 1.48
C ALA A 559 20.72 -6.57 0.89
N ASN A 560 20.99 -7.66 0.19
CA ASN A 560 19.96 -8.47 -0.44
C ASN A 560 20.24 -9.98 -0.25
N VAL A 561 19.26 -10.83 -0.61
CA VAL A 561 19.36 -12.29 -0.42
C VAL A 561 20.40 -12.92 -1.37
N ILE A 562 20.66 -12.30 -2.52
CA ILE A 562 21.62 -12.79 -3.51
C ILE A 562 23.03 -12.62 -2.96
N ASP A 563 23.36 -11.46 -2.38
CA ASP A 563 24.64 -11.19 -1.75
C ASP A 563 24.96 -12.22 -0.64
N LEU A 564 23.96 -12.49 0.21
CA LEU A 564 24.08 -13.50 1.28
C LEU A 564 24.29 -14.90 0.70
N ARG A 565 23.65 -15.23 -0.43
CA ARG A 565 23.84 -16.51 -1.12
C ARG A 565 25.25 -16.61 -1.73
N THR A 566 25.71 -15.58 -2.41
CA THR A 566 27.04 -15.54 -3.04
C THR A 566 28.12 -15.71 -1.96
N ALA A 567 28.03 -14.96 -0.85
CA ALA A 567 28.95 -15.10 0.26
C ALA A 567 28.94 -16.52 0.88
N LEU A 568 27.76 -17.17 0.97
CA LEU A 568 27.65 -18.57 1.41
C LEU A 568 28.26 -19.58 0.42
N GLN A 569 28.22 -19.29 -0.88
CA GLN A 569 28.86 -20.11 -1.92
C GLN A 569 30.38 -19.97 -1.87
N GLU A 570 30.90 -18.75 -1.66
CA GLU A 570 32.34 -18.47 -1.53
C GLU A 570 32.96 -19.21 -0.33
N ILE A 571 32.25 -19.28 0.81
CA ILE A 571 32.70 -20.07 1.97
C ILE A 571 32.37 -21.57 1.86
N ARG A 572 31.93 -22.04 0.68
CA ARG A 572 31.60 -23.45 0.36
C ARG A 572 30.48 -24.07 1.22
N ARG A 573 29.58 -23.26 1.79
CA ARG A 573 28.41 -23.71 2.59
C ARG A 573 27.17 -23.93 1.72
N HIS A 574 27.28 -24.84 0.75
CA HIS A 574 26.18 -25.19 -0.17
C HIS A 574 24.98 -25.87 0.54
N ASP A 575 25.21 -26.47 1.70
CA ASP A 575 24.19 -27.03 2.61
C ASP A 575 23.20 -25.94 3.07
N VAL A 576 23.72 -24.78 3.48
CA VAL A 576 22.93 -23.64 3.93
C VAL A 576 22.14 -23.03 2.77
N VAL A 577 22.76 -22.90 1.59
CA VAL A 577 22.10 -22.39 0.38
C VAL A 577 20.91 -23.28 -0.02
N LYS A 578 21.09 -24.61 -0.03
CA LYS A 578 19.99 -25.57 -0.30
C LYS A 578 18.84 -25.44 0.71
N SER A 579 19.16 -25.16 1.98
CA SER A 579 18.13 -24.93 3.02
C SER A 579 17.31 -23.65 2.80
N MET A 580 17.90 -22.63 2.17
CA MET A 580 17.21 -21.41 1.81
C MET A 580 16.17 -21.66 0.70
N GLU A 581 16.47 -22.55 -0.25
CA GLU A 581 15.70 -22.79 -1.48
C GLU A 581 14.53 -23.79 -1.34
N ARG A 582 14.58 -24.70 -0.37
CA ARG A 582 13.58 -25.77 -0.11
C ARG A 582 12.10 -25.35 0.04
N ARG A 583 11.77 -24.05 0.02
CA ARG A 583 10.36 -23.58 0.00
C ARG A 583 9.77 -23.41 -1.40
N LYS A 584 10.57 -23.13 -2.45
CA LYS A 584 10.01 -22.94 -3.81
C LYS A 584 9.49 -24.25 -4.41
N SER A 585 10.09 -25.39 -4.05
CA SER A 585 9.72 -26.71 -4.57
C SER A 585 8.47 -27.32 -3.93
N LYS A 586 8.18 -27.05 -2.65
CA LYS A 586 6.95 -27.54 -2.00
C LYS A 586 5.68 -26.88 -2.53
N THR A 587 5.72 -25.58 -2.83
CA THR A 587 4.57 -24.87 -3.43
C THR A 587 4.28 -25.33 -4.86
N HIS A 588 5.31 -25.63 -5.67
CA HIS A 588 5.10 -26.15 -7.04
C HIS A 588 4.49 -27.56 -7.05
N HIS A 589 4.86 -28.42 -6.10
CA HIS A 589 4.34 -29.78 -6.02
C HIS A 589 2.88 -29.83 -5.53
N GLU A 590 2.48 -28.95 -4.59
CA GLU A 590 1.08 -28.81 -4.17
C GLU A 590 0.18 -28.19 -5.25
N GLN A 591 0.70 -27.30 -6.09
CA GLN A 591 -0.04 -26.69 -7.19
C GLN A 591 -0.20 -27.66 -8.38
N SER A 592 0.82 -28.49 -8.64
CA SER A 592 0.76 -29.54 -9.67
C SER A 592 -0.23 -30.64 -9.28
N ASN A 593 -0.24 -31.08 -8.01
CA ASN A 593 -1.21 -32.07 -7.52
C ASN A 593 -2.67 -31.55 -7.51
N LYS A 594 -2.89 -30.25 -7.28
CA LYS A 594 -4.23 -29.65 -7.38
C LYS A 594 -4.75 -29.53 -8.82
N ASN A 595 -3.86 -29.39 -9.80
CA ASN A 595 -4.25 -29.34 -11.21
C ASN A 595 -4.56 -30.75 -11.76
N ILE A 596 -3.85 -31.78 -11.29
CA ILE A 596 -4.13 -33.18 -11.66
C ILE A 596 -5.49 -33.65 -11.12
N LEU A 597 -5.89 -33.22 -9.91
CA LEU A 597 -7.21 -33.53 -9.34
C LEU A 597 -8.38 -32.75 -9.99
N LYS A 598 -8.11 -31.64 -10.70
CA LYS A 598 -9.14 -30.88 -11.43
C LYS A 598 -9.41 -31.40 -12.84
N HIS A 599 -8.55 -32.23 -13.39
CA HIS A 599 -8.76 -32.89 -14.69
C HIS A 599 -9.27 -34.34 -14.57
N LYS A 600 -9.53 -34.81 -13.35
CA LYS A 600 -10.15 -36.12 -13.08
C LYS A 600 -11.54 -36.00 -12.43
N ARG A 601 -12.22 -34.86 -12.58
CA ARG A 601 -13.62 -34.67 -12.18
C ARG A 601 -14.44 -34.20 -13.36
#